data_AF-A0A2V6AFG4-F1
#
_entry.id   AF-A0A2V6AFG4-F1
#
_cell.length_a   1.000
_cell.length_b   1.000
_cell.length_c   1.000
_cell.angle_alpha   90.00
_cell.angle_beta   90.00
_cell.angle_gamma   90.00
#
_symmetry.space_group_name_H-M   'P 1'
#
loop_
_entity.id
_entity.type
_entity.pdbx_description
1 polymer ?
#
loop_
_entity_poly.entity_id
_entity_poly.type
_entity_poly.pdbx_seq_one_letter_code
_entity_poly.pdbx_strand_id
1 'polypeptide(L)'
;MGFGIDPELIDQCLKEAERQEELWQSFFLRVGVDPFQVEYEKLCEDYEVTVRAVLDFLQISLPRNSRIGPAQTIRQADEISRIWEERFLTERPASCPPAQA
;
A
#
# COMPACT_ATOMS: atom_id res chain seq x y z
N MET A 1 -22.69 20.04 -7.05
CA MET A 1 -21.70 20.33 -5.99
C MET A 1 -20.46 19.53 -6.36
N GLY A 2 -19.40 20.20 -6.82
CA GLY A 2 -18.26 19.51 -7.43
C GLY A 2 -17.47 18.74 -6.38
N PHE A 3 -17.30 17.43 -6.58
CA PHE A 3 -16.23 16.67 -5.95
C PHE A 3 -14.92 17.12 -6.62
N GLY A 4 -14.41 18.28 -6.19
CA GLY A 4 -13.15 18.84 -6.66
C GLY A 4 -11.99 18.18 -5.91
N ILE A 5 -10.91 17.93 -6.63
CA ILE A 5 -9.62 17.55 -6.05
C ILE A 5 -9.07 18.76 -5.30
N ASP A 6 -8.50 18.52 -4.13
CA ASP A 6 -7.71 19.50 -3.40
C ASP A 6 -6.27 18.96 -3.29
N PRO A 7 -5.34 19.45 -4.15
CA PRO A 7 -3.96 18.99 -4.16
C PRO A 7 -3.24 19.19 -2.83
N GLU A 8 -3.57 20.23 -2.07
CA GLU A 8 -2.95 20.50 -0.77
C GLU A 8 -3.39 19.45 0.25
N LEU A 9 -4.66 19.02 0.20
CA LEU A 9 -5.15 17.91 1.03
C LEU A 9 -4.52 16.57 0.63
N ILE A 10 -4.32 16.32 -0.67
CA ILE A 10 -3.61 15.10 -1.11
C ILE A 10 -2.17 15.10 -0.59
N ASP A 11 -1.44 16.22 -0.70
CA ASP A 11 -0.07 16.34 -0.19
C ASP A 11 0.01 16.16 1.34
N GLN A 12 -0.95 16.71 2.08
CA GLN A 12 -1.06 16.49 3.53
C GLN A 12 -1.32 15.02 3.87
N CYS A 13 -2.22 14.36 3.14
CA CYS A 13 -2.49 12.93 3.31
C CYS A 13 -1.25 12.07 3.01
N LEU A 14 -0.46 12.42 1.98
CA LEU A 14 0.80 11.73 1.66
C LEU A 14 1.82 11.86 2.79
N LYS A 15 2.06 13.08 3.29
CA LYS A 15 2.96 13.32 4.43
C LYS A 15 2.52 12.57 5.68
N GLU A 16 1.21 12.52 5.92
CA GLU A 16 0.66 11.77 7.04
C GLU A 16 0.86 10.26 6.86
N ALA A 17 0.65 9.72 5.65
CA ALA A 17 0.91 8.31 5.36
C ALA A 17 2.39 7.94 5.56
N GLU A 18 3.32 8.76 5.06
CA GLU A 18 4.76 8.61 5.29
C GLU A 18 5.11 8.60 6.78
N ARG A 19 4.56 9.55 7.54
CA ARG A 19 4.74 9.62 8.99
C ARG A 19 4.22 8.38 9.71
N GLN A 20 3.07 7.84 9.30
CA GLN A 20 2.51 6.62 9.89
C GLN A 20 3.36 5.40 9.57
N GLU A 21 3.91 5.30 8.35
CA GLU A 21 4.84 4.25 7.95
C GLU A 21 6.11 4.27 8.82
N GLU A 22 6.72 5.43 9.01
CA GLU A 22 7.89 5.59 9.89
C GLU A 22 7.61 5.20 11.35
N LEU A 23 6.40 5.53 11.84
CA LEU A 23 5.97 5.14 13.19
C LEU A 23 5.83 3.63 13.34
N TRP A 24 5.24 2.95 12.35
CA TRP A 24 5.13 1.50 12.35
C TRP A 24 6.51 0.85 12.32
N GLN A 25 7.40 1.29 11.42
CA GLN A 25 8.77 0.78 11.34
C GLN A 25 9.52 0.96 12.67
N SER A 26 9.43 2.15 13.27
CA SER A 26 10.04 2.44 14.57
C SER A 26 9.46 1.57 15.69
N PHE A 27 8.15 1.33 15.68
CA PHE A 27 7.48 0.47 16.65
C PHE A 27 7.98 -0.99 16.55
N PHE A 28 8.03 -1.56 15.35
CA PHE A 28 8.50 -2.93 15.13
C PHE A 28 9.96 -3.10 15.54
N LEU A 29 10.83 -2.15 15.16
CA LEU A 29 12.24 -2.12 15.59
C LEU A 29 12.37 -2.08 17.11
N ARG A 30 11.58 -1.22 17.78
CA ARG A 30 11.62 -1.06 19.23
C ARG A 30 11.17 -2.32 19.97
N VAL A 31 10.19 -3.06 19.44
CA VAL A 31 9.70 -4.30 20.05
C VAL A 31 10.53 -5.52 19.61
N GLY A 32 11.43 -5.36 18.65
CA GLY A 32 12.27 -6.44 18.12
C GLY A 32 11.49 -7.44 17.27
N VAL A 33 10.42 -6.98 16.62
CA VAL A 33 9.61 -7.79 15.69
C VAL A 33 10.04 -7.47 14.28
N ASP A 34 10.27 -8.52 13.49
CA ASP A 34 10.48 -8.41 12.04
C ASP A 34 9.15 -8.70 11.33
N PRO A 35 8.43 -7.68 10.82
CA PRO A 35 7.13 -7.89 10.20
C PRO A 35 7.27 -8.43 8.77
N PHE A 36 6.39 -9.35 8.39
CA PHE A 36 6.26 -9.73 6.99
C PHE A 36 5.55 -8.61 6.21
N GLN A 37 6.28 -7.97 5.30
CA GLN A 37 5.77 -6.86 4.50
C GLN A 37 4.90 -7.35 3.35
N VAL A 38 3.71 -6.77 3.22
CA VAL A 38 2.78 -7.03 2.12
C VAL A 38 2.48 -5.71 1.42
N GLU A 39 2.84 -5.63 0.15
CA GLU A 39 2.49 -4.49 -0.71
C GLU A 39 1.10 -4.69 -1.32
N TYR A 40 0.32 -3.62 -1.36
CA TYR A 40 -1.05 -3.66 -1.85
C TYR A 40 -1.14 -4.09 -3.32
N GLU A 41 -0.21 -3.61 -4.15
CA GLU A 41 -0.13 -3.91 -5.57
C GLU A 41 0.13 -5.39 -5.81
N LYS A 42 1.10 -5.98 -5.08
CA LYS A 42 1.42 -7.41 -5.14
C LYS A 42 0.26 -8.28 -4.64
N LEU A 43 -0.40 -7.85 -3.56
CA LEU A 43 -1.58 -8.53 -3.02
C LEU A 43 -2.74 -8.54 -4.02
N CYS A 44 -2.94 -7.44 -4.76
CA CYS A 44 -3.98 -7.35 -5.78
C CYS A 44 -3.63 -8.13 -7.05
N GLU A 45 -2.35 -8.20 -7.41
CA GLU A 45 -1.86 -8.93 -8.58
C GLU A 45 -1.96 -10.44 -8.39
N ASP A 46 -1.48 -10.97 -7.26
CA ASP A 46 -1.55 -12.39 -6.93
C ASP A 46 -1.89 -12.61 -5.45
N TYR A 47 -3.20 -12.62 -5.20
CA TYR A 47 -3.76 -12.83 -3.87
C TYR A 47 -3.38 -14.19 -3.28
N GLU A 48 -3.41 -15.26 -4.09
CA GLU A 48 -3.13 -16.60 -3.60
C GLU A 48 -1.66 -16.74 -3.19
N VAL A 49 -0.74 -16.27 -4.03
CA VAL A 49 0.71 -16.31 -3.72
C VAL A 49 1.02 -15.49 -2.48
N THR A 50 0.44 -14.30 -2.35
CA THR A 50 0.67 -13.43 -1.19
C THR A 50 0.17 -14.08 0.11
N VAL A 51 -1.02 -14.70 0.10
CA VAL A 51 -1.56 -15.41 1.27
C VAL A 51 -0.70 -16.63 1.61
N ARG A 52 -0.21 -17.39 0.62
CA ARG A 52 0.71 -18.51 0.87
C ARG A 52 2.02 -18.05 1.50
N ALA A 53 2.60 -16.95 1.02
CA ALA A 53 3.82 -16.39 1.60
C ALA A 53 3.63 -15.95 3.06
N VAL A 54 2.48 -15.35 3.40
CA VAL A 54 2.13 -15.01 4.79
C VAL A 54 2.02 -16.28 5.65
N LEU A 55 1.38 -17.33 5.15
CA LEU A 55 1.24 -18.60 5.87
C LEU A 55 2.60 -19.29 6.08
N ASP A 56 3.45 -19.27 5.07
CA ASP A 56 4.81 -19.82 5.14
C ASP A 56 5.65 -19.04 6.17
N PHE A 57 5.55 -17.71 6.19
CA PHE A 57 6.19 -16.86 7.20
C PHE A 57 5.70 -17.18 8.62
N LEU A 58 4.39 -17.41 8.79
CA LEU A 58 3.79 -17.82 10.07
C LEU A 58 4.02 -19.30 10.41
N GLN A 59 4.68 -20.06 9.53
CA GLN A 59 4.92 -21.50 9.66
C GLN A 59 3.62 -22.33 9.76
N ILE A 60 2.54 -21.83 9.17
CA ILE A 60 1.25 -22.51 9.14
C ILE A 60 1.18 -23.38 7.89
N SER A 61 1.27 -24.69 8.09
CA SER A 61 1.16 -25.65 6.99
C SER A 61 -0.30 -25.84 6.56
N LEU A 62 -0.61 -25.45 5.32
CA LEU A 62 -1.85 -25.85 4.68
C LEU A 62 -1.68 -27.20 3.97
N PRO A 63 -2.68 -28.10 4.02
CA PRO A 63 -2.74 -29.25 3.12
C PRO A 63 -2.57 -28.80 1.67
N ARG A 64 -1.78 -29.53 0.87
CA ARG A 64 -1.42 -29.16 -0.52
C ARG A 64 -2.61 -28.85 -1.44
N ASN A 65 -3.79 -29.38 -1.12
CA ASN A 65 -5.02 -29.20 -1.90
C ASN A 65 -5.96 -28.13 -1.31
N SER A 66 -5.50 -27.39 -0.30
CA SER A 66 -6.27 -26.30 0.29
C SER A 66 -6.34 -25.15 -0.70
N ARG A 67 -7.57 -24.78 -1.06
CA ARG A 67 -7.85 -23.64 -1.92
C ARG A 67 -7.90 -22.39 -1.05
N ILE A 68 -7.13 -21.39 -1.42
CA ILE A 68 -7.31 -20.04 -0.87
C ILE A 68 -8.52 -19.46 -1.58
N GLY A 69 -9.50 -19.00 -0.79
CA GLY A 69 -10.70 -18.38 -1.34
C GLY A 69 -10.37 -17.09 -2.10
N PRO A 70 -11.28 -16.61 -2.95
CA PRO A 70 -11.07 -15.34 -3.63
C PRO A 70 -10.88 -14.20 -2.61
N ALA A 71 -10.14 -13.16 -3.01
CA ALA A 71 -10.00 -11.95 -2.21
C ALA A 71 -11.37 -11.43 -1.80
N GLN A 72 -11.61 -11.29 -0.49
CA GLN A 72 -12.86 -10.74 0.03
C GLN A 72 -12.83 -9.21 0.12
N THR A 73 -11.63 -8.62 -0.03
CA THR A 73 -11.42 -7.18 0.05
C THR A 73 -11.75 -6.53 -1.30
N ILE A 74 -12.52 -5.44 -1.26
CA ILE A 74 -12.80 -4.62 -2.45
C ILE A 74 -11.56 -3.77 -2.75
N ARG A 75 -11.16 -3.70 -4.04
CA ARG A 75 -10.06 -2.83 -4.48
C ARG A 75 -10.39 -1.38 -4.13
N GLN A 76 -9.50 -0.72 -3.40
CA GLN A 76 -9.69 0.66 -2.93
C GLN A 76 -9.45 1.68 -4.04
N ALA A 77 -8.61 1.34 -5.03
CA ALA A 77 -8.41 2.17 -6.21
C ALA A 77 -9.58 2.02 -7.19
N ASP A 78 -10.24 3.15 -7.51
CA ASP A 78 -11.32 3.26 -8.47
C ASP A 78 -10.99 4.26 -9.59
N GLU A 79 -11.96 4.53 -10.47
CA GLU A 79 -11.77 5.46 -11.60
C GLU A 79 -11.63 6.91 -11.13
N ILE A 80 -12.29 7.28 -10.04
CA ILE A 80 -12.24 8.63 -9.47
C ILE A 80 -10.85 8.87 -8.85
N SER A 81 -10.33 7.91 -8.08
CA SER A 81 -9.01 8.00 -7.47
C SER A 81 -7.88 8.10 -8.51
N ARG A 82 -8.02 7.43 -9.66
CA ARG A 82 -7.06 7.54 -10.78
C ARG A 82 -7.06 8.92 -11.43
N ILE A 83 -8.25 9.47 -11.68
CA ILE A 83 -8.38 10.83 -12.24
C ILE A 83 -7.76 11.85 -11.28
N TRP A 84 -7.88 11.63 -9.97
CA TRP A 84 -7.27 12.47 -8.94
C TRP A 84 -5.75 12.37 -8.92
N GLU A 85 -5.22 11.15 -8.99
CA GLU A 85 -3.79 10.88 -9.10
C GLU A 85 -3.17 11.55 -10.34
N GLU A 86 -3.77 11.36 -11.52
CA GLU A 86 -3.27 11.93 -12.78
C GLU A 86 -3.20 13.46 -12.73
N ARG A 87 -4.25 14.10 -12.20
CA ARG A 87 -4.29 15.57 -12.06
C ARG A 87 -3.30 16.06 -11.02
N PHE A 88 -3.21 15.40 -9.87
CA PHE A 88 -2.24 15.74 -8.84
C PHE A 88 -0.79 15.66 -9.35
N LEU A 89 -0.44 14.60 -10.08
CA LEU A 89 0.89 14.44 -10.66
C LEU A 89 1.21 15.49 -11.73
N THR A 90 0.21 15.92 -12.50
CA THR A 90 0.36 16.94 -13.55
C THR A 90 0.46 18.36 -12.97
N GLU A 91 -0.28 18.65 -11.91
CA GLU A 91 -0.35 19.97 -11.27
C GLU A 91 0.79 20.20 -10.25
N ARG A 92 1.41 19.13 -9.75
CA ARG A 92 2.57 19.23 -8.88
C ARG A 92 3.77 19.73 -9.69
N PRO A 93 4.32 20.93 -9.42
CA PRO A 93 5.54 21.35 -10.07
C PRO A 93 6.64 20.34 -9.78
N ALA A 94 7.42 19.99 -10.81
CA ALA A 94 8.63 19.18 -10.70
C ALA A 94 9.67 19.93 -9.84
N SER A 95 9.47 19.95 -8.54
CA SER A 95 10.39 20.53 -7.55
C SER A 95 10.87 19.45 -6.61
N CYS A 96 11.55 18.44 -7.18
CA CYS A 96 12.82 17.88 -6.70
C CYS A 96 13.26 16.80 -7.71
N PRO A 97 14.42 16.92 -8.39
CA PRO A 97 14.97 15.77 -9.11
C PRO A 97 15.36 14.68 -8.10
N PRO A 98 15.33 13.39 -8.46
CA PRO A 98 15.85 12.35 -7.59
C PRO A 98 17.32 12.67 -7.30
N ALA A 99 17.68 12.72 -6.02
CA ALA A 99 19.07 12.68 -5.60
C ALA A 99 19.65 11.33 -6.07
N GLN A 100 20.27 11.33 -7.24
CA GLN A 100 21.05 10.20 -7.74
C GLN A 100 22.32 10.11 -6.89
N ALA A 101 22.56 8.91 -6.38
CA ALA A 101 23.76 8.51 -5.64
C ALA A 101 25.02 8.54 -6.50
#